data_AF-A0A151I7C7-F1
#
_entry.id   AF-A0A151I7C7-F1
#
_cell.length_a   1.000
_cell.length_b   1.000
_cell.length_c   1.000
_cell.angle_alpha   90.00
_cell.angle_beta   90.00
_cell.angle_gamma   90.00
#
_symmetry.space_group_name_H-M   'P 1'
#
loop_
_entity.id
_entity.type
_entity.pdbx_description
1 polymer ?
#
loop_
_entity_poly.entity_id
_entity_poly.type
_entity_poly.pdbx_seq_one_letter_code
_entity_poly.pdbx_strand_id
1 'polypeptide(L)'
;MQIMSSITPASWLQVGIYFFPAPYSSMDPCFSLVQGKIIQIEWNINKKKQIINENNFSQRPWFVLPYISGISDDFIRLKNTSKSKLAFRSVNKLNNMIKVQKDVLPRDKKKNVVYRIACKSCSASYVGQTSRKLKTRISE
;
A
#
# COMPACT_ATOMS: atom_id res chain seq x y z
N MET A 1 -10.11 62.32 20.87
CA MET A 1 -11.05 62.70 19.79
C MET A 1 -11.39 61.43 19.02
N GLN A 2 -12.66 61.29 18.60
CA GLN A 2 -13.33 60.10 18.00
C GLN A 2 -13.82 59.07 19.03
N ILE A 3 -15.04 59.23 19.56
CA ILE A 3 -16.40 59.06 19.00
C ILE A 3 -16.89 57.61 19.12
N MET A 4 -17.98 57.50 19.87
CA MET A 4 -18.87 56.37 20.03
C MET A 4 -19.40 55.87 18.68
N SER A 5 -19.50 54.55 18.52
CA SER A 5 -20.45 53.96 17.56
C SER A 5 -21.27 52.89 18.27
N SER A 6 -22.50 53.28 18.57
CA SER A 6 -23.65 52.49 19.01
C SER A 6 -23.93 51.32 18.07
N ILE A 7 -24.06 50.13 18.64
CA ILE A 7 -24.72 48.98 18.00
C ILE A 7 -25.96 48.66 18.83
N THR A 8 -27.13 48.82 18.22
CA THR A 8 -28.45 48.63 18.82
C THR A 8 -28.77 47.15 19.04
N PRO A 9 -29.22 46.69 20.22
CA PRO A 9 -29.75 45.34 20.39
C PRO A 9 -31.26 45.35 20.16
N ALA A 10 -31.69 45.15 18.92
CA ALA A 10 -33.09 44.86 18.63
C ALA A 10 -33.34 43.35 18.78
N SER A 11 -34.42 42.99 19.51
CA SER A 11 -35.04 41.66 19.67
C SER A 11 -34.68 40.80 20.90
N TRP A 12 -34.75 41.38 22.11
CA TRP A 12 -35.02 40.60 23.34
C TRP A 12 -36.26 41.17 24.04
N LEU A 13 -37.21 40.32 24.41
CA LEU A 13 -38.33 40.71 25.30
C LEU A 13 -37.90 40.46 26.75
N GLN A 14 -37.84 41.52 27.54
CA GLN A 14 -37.51 41.47 28.97
C GLN A 14 -38.75 41.10 29.79
N VAL A 15 -38.72 39.99 30.52
CA VAL A 15 -39.67 39.70 31.60
C VAL A 15 -38.87 39.43 32.88
N GLY A 16 -38.79 40.43 33.76
CA GLY A 16 -37.98 40.36 34.99
C GLY A 16 -36.46 40.35 34.72
N ILE A 17 -35.68 39.59 35.50
CA ILE A 17 -34.22 39.45 35.37
C ILE A 17 -33.78 38.32 34.43
N TYR A 18 -34.72 37.61 33.82
CA TYR A 18 -34.45 36.48 32.94
C TYR A 18 -34.63 36.88 31.48
N PHE A 19 -33.55 36.75 30.71
CA PHE A 19 -33.57 36.88 29.27
C PHE A 19 -34.02 35.54 28.66
N PHE A 20 -35.25 35.47 28.14
CA PHE A 20 -35.72 34.31 27.39
C PHE A 20 -35.46 34.54 25.89
N PRO A 21 -34.71 33.65 25.20
CA PRO A 21 -34.65 33.69 23.75
C PRO A 21 -36.05 33.42 23.21
N ALA A 22 -36.53 34.27 22.30
CA ALA A 22 -37.80 34.02 21.61
C ALA A 22 -37.74 32.61 21.00
N PRO A 23 -38.81 31.79 21.10
CA PRO A 23 -38.83 30.49 20.47
C PRO A 23 -38.66 30.72 18.97
N TYR A 24 -37.51 30.32 18.44
CA TYR A 24 -37.18 30.41 17.03
C TYR A 24 -38.24 29.60 16.27
N SER A 25 -39.22 30.30 15.71
CA SER A 25 -40.12 29.73 14.72
C SER A 25 -39.29 29.52 13.46
N SER A 26 -39.34 28.30 12.93
CA SER A 26 -38.44 27.73 11.92
C SER A 26 -37.08 27.25 12.48
N MET A 27 -37.12 26.06 13.08
CA MET A 27 -35.96 25.16 13.00
C MET A 27 -35.77 24.82 11.52
N ASP A 28 -34.78 25.43 10.87
CA ASP A 28 -34.38 25.08 9.52
C ASP A 28 -34.09 23.57 9.45
N PRO A 29 -34.67 22.81 8.49
CA PRO A 29 -34.45 21.37 8.36
C PRO A 29 -32.96 21.01 8.13
N CYS A 30 -32.12 21.99 7.85
CA CYS A 30 -30.67 21.83 7.78
C CYS A 30 -30.02 21.64 9.16
N PHE A 31 -30.55 22.27 10.23
CA PHE A 31 -29.95 22.19 11.57
C PHE A 31 -30.11 20.80 12.21
N SER A 32 -31.27 20.16 12.05
CA SER A 32 -31.51 18.79 12.54
C SER A 32 -30.66 17.75 11.80
N LEU A 33 -30.40 17.95 10.51
CA LEU A 33 -29.49 17.12 9.71
C LEU A 33 -28.03 17.26 10.15
N VAL A 34 -27.61 18.48 10.52
CA VAL A 34 -26.24 18.73 11.03
C VAL A 34 -26.06 18.11 12.41
N GLN A 35 -27.02 18.27 13.33
CA GLN A 35 -26.97 17.63 14.66
C GLN A 35 -26.96 16.10 14.55
N GLY A 36 -27.80 15.52 13.67
CA GLY A 36 -27.81 14.07 13.44
C GLY A 36 -26.48 13.53 12.89
N LYS A 37 -25.83 14.26 11.98
CA LYS A 37 -24.51 13.89 11.45
C LYS A 37 -23.41 13.99 12.51
N ILE A 38 -23.44 15.00 13.38
CA ILE A 38 -22.46 15.14 14.48
C ILE A 38 -22.58 13.96 15.45
N ILE A 39 -23.80 13.64 15.88
CA ILE A 39 -24.06 12.49 16.78
C ILE A 39 -23.58 11.17 16.14
N GLN A 40 -23.80 11.01 14.82
CA GLN A 40 -23.37 9.82 14.09
C GLN A 40 -21.84 9.73 13.94
N ILE A 41 -21.16 10.87 13.79
CA ILE A 41 -19.69 10.96 13.78
C ILE A 41 -19.12 10.61 15.16
N GLU A 42 -19.69 11.16 16.24
CA GLU A 42 -19.28 10.87 17.62
C GLU A 42 -19.45 9.39 17.96
N TRP A 43 -20.58 8.79 17.53
CA TRP A 43 -20.83 7.36 17.69
C TRP A 43 -19.79 6.52 16.93
N ASN A 44 -19.44 6.89 15.69
CA ASN A 44 -18.42 6.21 14.91
C ASN A 44 -17.01 6.34 15.53
N ILE A 45 -16.67 7.50 16.08
CA ILE A 45 -15.40 7.73 16.78
C ILE A 45 -15.32 6.87 18.05
N ASN A 46 -16.40 6.81 18.83
CA ASN A 46 -16.46 6.02 20.06
C ASN A 46 -16.40 4.51 19.75
N LYS A 47 -17.14 4.06 18.73
CA LYS A 47 -17.08 2.68 18.22
C LYS A 47 -15.68 2.28 17.77
N LYS A 48 -14.96 3.17 17.07
CA LYS A 48 -13.56 2.93 16.69
C LYS A 48 -12.63 2.86 17.90
N LYS A 49 -12.83 3.70 18.92
CA LYS A 49 -12.10 3.61 20.20
C LYS A 49 -12.35 2.28 20.92
N GLN A 50 -13.59 1.80 20.97
CA GLN A 50 -13.92 0.50 21.59
C GLN A 50 -13.28 -0.67 20.83
N ILE A 51 -13.30 -0.67 19.49
CA ILE A 51 -12.60 -1.67 18.65
C ILE A 51 -11.09 -1.67 18.91
N ILE A 52 -10.46 -0.50 19.10
CA ILE A 52 -9.04 -0.41 19.44
C ILE A 52 -8.78 -0.93 20.86
N ASN A 53 -9.70 -0.72 21.79
CA ASN A 53 -9.55 -1.12 23.20
C ASN A 53 -9.73 -2.63 23.42
N GLU A 54 -10.59 -3.29 22.63
CA GLU A 54 -10.82 -4.75 22.69
C GLU A 54 -9.75 -5.55 21.93
N ASN A 55 -9.08 -4.95 20.94
CA ASN A 55 -7.96 -5.56 20.21
C ASN A 55 -6.60 -5.47 20.93
N ASN A 56 -6.59 -5.25 22.25
CA ASN A 56 -5.40 -5.33 23.10
C ASN A 56 -4.85 -6.76 23.27
N PHE A 57 -5.13 -7.68 22.35
CA PHE A 57 -4.38 -8.92 22.21
C PHE A 57 -3.02 -8.66 21.57
N SER A 58 -2.15 -7.89 22.22
CA SER A 58 -0.69 -7.78 22.04
C SER A 58 -0.10 -8.04 20.63
N GLN A 59 -0.77 -7.63 19.55
CA GLN A 59 -0.28 -7.81 18.18
C GLN A 59 0.72 -6.70 17.86
N ARG A 60 1.93 -6.84 18.40
CA ARG A 60 3.06 -5.97 18.06
C ARG A 60 3.29 -6.07 16.53
N PRO A 61 3.25 -4.96 15.78
CA PRO A 61 3.45 -4.99 14.34
C PRO A 61 4.84 -5.54 14.01
N TRP A 62 4.93 -6.32 12.94
CA TRP A 62 6.18 -6.86 12.43
C TRP A 62 6.75 -5.95 11.34
N PHE A 63 8.00 -5.54 11.51
CA PHE A 63 8.79 -4.86 10.50
C PHE A 63 9.82 -5.83 9.95
N VAL A 64 9.80 -6.04 8.63
CA VAL A 64 10.73 -6.94 7.93
C VAL A 64 11.58 -6.12 6.99
N LEU A 65 12.90 -6.17 7.15
CA LEU A 65 13.85 -5.48 6.29
C LEU A 65 14.98 -6.42 5.84
N PRO A 66 15.65 -6.12 4.72
CA PRO A 66 16.88 -6.81 4.39
C PRO A 66 18.00 -6.51 5.40
N TYR A 67 18.81 -7.52 5.76
CA TYR A 67 20.00 -7.27 6.57
C TYR A 67 21.06 -6.57 5.72
N ILE A 68 21.41 -5.35 6.13
CA ILE A 68 22.46 -4.51 5.58
C ILE A 68 23.29 -4.06 6.78
N SER A 69 24.57 -4.45 6.81
CA SER A 69 25.48 -4.11 7.90
C SER A 69 25.53 -2.59 8.14
N GLY A 70 25.59 -2.18 9.41
CA GLY A 70 25.49 -0.79 9.82
C GLY A 70 24.05 -0.33 9.98
N ILE A 71 23.28 -0.28 8.87
CA ILE A 71 21.88 0.20 8.89
C ILE A 71 21.01 -0.69 9.76
N SER A 72 21.10 -2.02 9.56
CA SER A 72 20.29 -2.99 10.31
C SER A 72 20.58 -2.97 11.80
N ASP A 73 21.83 -2.69 12.17
CA ASP A 73 22.28 -2.65 13.57
C ASP A 73 21.69 -1.42 14.29
N ASP A 74 21.60 -0.29 13.61
CA ASP A 74 20.88 0.90 14.10
C ASP A 74 19.38 0.61 14.29
N PHE A 75 18.75 -0.14 13.38
CA PHE A 75 17.35 -0.55 13.54
C PHE A 75 17.14 -1.50 14.72
N ILE A 76 18.10 -2.37 15.03
CA ILE A 76 18.07 -3.22 16.24
C ILE A 76 18.11 -2.32 17.49
N ARG A 77 18.99 -1.31 17.50
CA ARG A 77 19.09 -0.35 18.61
C ARG A 77 17.80 0.44 18.80
N LEU A 78 17.19 0.92 17.71
CA LEU A 78 15.91 1.66 17.74
C LEU A 78 14.73 0.78 18.17
N LYS A 79 14.71 -0.49 17.74
CA LYS A 79 13.66 -1.45 18.09
C LYS A 79 13.48 -1.55 19.61
N ASN A 80 14.57 -1.58 20.39
CA ASN A 80 14.51 -1.72 21.85
C ASN A 80 13.70 -0.61 22.54
N THR A 81 13.57 0.57 21.91
CA THR A 81 12.78 1.70 22.41
C THR A 81 11.29 1.57 22.03
N SER A 82 10.97 0.81 20.97
CA SER A 82 9.63 0.67 20.41
C SER A 82 8.99 -0.68 20.78
N LYS A 83 7.65 -0.74 20.92
CA LYS A 83 6.92 -2.00 21.15
C LYS A 83 6.74 -2.83 19.85
N SER A 84 7.66 -2.76 18.89
CA SER A 84 7.55 -3.41 17.57
C SER A 84 8.44 -4.65 17.45
N LYS A 85 8.03 -5.62 16.62
CA LYS A 85 8.84 -6.82 16.32
C LYS A 85 9.63 -6.58 15.04
N LEU A 86 10.92 -6.91 15.06
CA LEU A 86 11.84 -6.74 13.93
C LEU A 86 12.29 -8.11 13.46
N ALA A 87 12.22 -8.35 12.15
CA ALA A 87 12.75 -9.54 11.51
C ALA A 87 13.62 -9.15 10.30
N PHE A 88 14.65 -9.95 10.05
CA PHE A 88 15.55 -9.75 8.92
C PHE A 88 15.30 -10.78 7.82
N ARG A 89 15.36 -10.32 6.57
CA ARG A 89 15.28 -11.18 5.39
C ARG A 89 16.58 -11.10 4.59
N SER A 90 17.09 -12.23 4.11
CA SER A 90 18.20 -12.17 3.14
C SER A 90 17.68 -11.73 1.76
N VAL A 91 18.40 -10.82 1.11
CA VAL A 91 18.15 -10.40 -0.29
C VAL A 91 18.56 -11.52 -1.25
N ASN A 92 19.70 -12.16 -0.98
CA ASN A 92 20.28 -13.18 -1.84
C ASN A 92 19.87 -14.57 -1.36
N LYS A 93 18.74 -15.06 -1.87
CA LYS A 93 18.31 -16.44 -1.64
C LYS A 93 19.09 -17.39 -2.53
N LEU A 94 19.48 -18.55 -2.01
CA LEU A 94 20.13 -19.62 -2.78
C LEU A 94 19.33 -20.00 -4.03
N ASN A 95 18.00 -20.05 -3.93
CA ASN A 95 17.11 -20.36 -5.05
C ASN A 95 17.19 -19.35 -6.22
N ASN A 96 17.69 -18.12 -5.98
CA ASN A 96 17.92 -17.16 -7.06
C ASN A 96 19.22 -17.46 -7.81
N MET A 97 20.21 -18.04 -7.14
CA MET A 97 21.54 -18.33 -7.71
C MET A 97 21.61 -19.73 -8.29
N ILE A 98 21.10 -20.72 -7.55
CA ILE A 98 21.12 -22.13 -7.90
C ILE A 98 19.69 -22.51 -8.24
N LYS A 99 19.41 -22.63 -9.54
CA LYS A 99 18.12 -23.07 -10.05
C LYS A 99 18.09 -24.60 -10.11
N VAL A 100 16.96 -25.18 -9.76
CA VAL A 100 16.74 -26.63 -9.86
C VAL A 100 16.75 -27.09 -11.32
N GLN A 101 16.31 -26.23 -12.25
CA GLN A 101 16.33 -26.55 -13.67
C GLN A 101 17.75 -26.58 -14.25
N LYS A 102 17.94 -27.45 -15.24
CA LYS A 102 19.15 -27.48 -16.08
C LYS A 102 19.36 -26.13 -16.77
N ASP A 103 20.62 -25.81 -17.02
CA ASP A 103 20.99 -24.62 -17.78
C ASP A 103 20.33 -24.61 -19.16
N VAL A 104 19.75 -23.46 -19.51
CA VAL A 104 19.15 -23.28 -20.83
C VAL A 104 20.28 -23.22 -21.86
N LEU A 105 20.33 -24.24 -22.71
CA LEU A 105 21.30 -24.28 -23.79
C LEU A 105 20.87 -23.33 -24.92
N PRO A 106 21.82 -22.56 -25.51
CA PRO A 106 21.55 -21.77 -26.71
C PRO A 106 21.15 -22.70 -27.86
N ARG A 107 20.41 -22.16 -28.84
CA ARG A 107 19.79 -22.94 -29.92
C ARG A 107 20.77 -23.84 -30.66
N ASP A 108 21.98 -23.35 -30.92
CA ASP A 108 23.00 -24.07 -31.69
C ASP A 108 23.58 -25.28 -30.95
N LYS A 109 23.48 -25.29 -29.62
CA LYS A 109 23.98 -26.39 -28.78
C LYS A 109 22.89 -27.42 -28.47
N LYS A 110 21.64 -27.20 -28.91
CA LYS A 110 20.54 -28.16 -28.72
C LYS A 110 20.71 -29.37 -29.65
N LYS A 111 20.28 -30.53 -29.15
CA LYS A 111 20.22 -31.82 -29.87
C LYS A 111 18.75 -32.20 -30.09
N ASN A 112 18.48 -33.15 -31.00
CA ASN A 112 17.13 -33.64 -31.31
C ASN A 112 16.18 -32.50 -31.73
N VAL A 113 16.67 -31.61 -32.59
CA VAL A 113 15.91 -30.45 -33.06
C VAL A 113 15.62 -30.57 -34.56
N VAL A 114 14.51 -29.98 -34.98
CA VAL A 114 14.22 -29.70 -36.39
C VAL A 114 14.77 -28.31 -36.72
N TYR A 115 15.48 -28.19 -37.83
CA TYR A 115 16.08 -26.94 -38.29
C TYR A 115 15.70 -26.65 -39.74
N ARG A 116 15.85 -25.37 -40.12
CA ARG A 116 15.58 -24.86 -41.47
C ARG A 116 16.78 -24.06 -41.95
N ILE A 117 17.30 -24.39 -43.12
CA ILE A 117 18.32 -23.62 -43.84
C ILE A 117 17.63 -22.95 -45.02
N ALA A 118 17.64 -21.62 -45.05
CA ALA A 118 17.08 -20.87 -46.17
C ALA A 118 18.11 -20.74 -47.29
N CYS A 119 17.67 -20.90 -48.54
CA CYS A 119 18.48 -20.51 -49.68
C CYS A 119 18.62 -18.98 -49.68
N LYS A 120 19.81 -18.46 -50.00
CA LYS A 120 20.03 -17.01 -50.06
C LYS A 120 19.58 -16.40 -51.39
N SER A 121 19.55 -17.19 -52.45
CA SER A 121 19.26 -16.73 -53.82
C SER A 121 17.84 -17.04 -54.30
N CYS A 122 17.06 -17.84 -53.57
CA CYS A 122 15.68 -18.14 -53.93
C CYS A 122 14.81 -18.40 -52.68
N SER A 123 13.49 -18.55 -52.88
CA SER A 123 12.51 -18.78 -51.81
C SER A 123 12.53 -20.21 -51.23
N ALA A 124 13.39 -21.09 -51.74
CA ALA A 124 13.48 -22.47 -51.25
C ALA A 124 14.14 -22.54 -49.86
N SER A 125 13.76 -23.55 -49.09
CA SER A 125 14.43 -23.87 -47.83
C SER A 125 14.51 -25.36 -47.58
N TYR A 126 15.66 -25.81 -47.08
CA TYR A 126 15.86 -27.17 -46.61
C TYR A 126 15.42 -27.29 -45.15
N VAL A 127 14.63 -28.31 -44.83
CA VAL A 127 14.18 -28.61 -43.47
C VAL A 127 14.61 -30.04 -43.14
N GLY A 128 15.25 -30.21 -41.98
CA GLY A 128 15.75 -31.51 -41.54
C GLY A 128 15.74 -31.67 -40.03
N GLN A 129 15.78 -32.92 -39.58
CA GLN A 129 15.94 -33.28 -38.18
C GLN A 129 17.39 -33.73 -37.91
N THR A 130 17.91 -33.43 -36.72
CA THR A 130 19.22 -33.93 -36.30
C THR A 130 19.22 -34.40 -34.85
N SER A 131 19.80 -35.57 -34.60
CA SER A 131 20.07 -36.07 -33.25
C SER A 131 21.37 -35.51 -32.66
N ARG A 132 22.25 -34.97 -33.51
CA ARG A 132 23.50 -34.29 -33.11
C ARG A 132 23.23 -32.85 -32.70
N LYS A 133 24.26 -32.14 -32.20
CA LYS A 133 24.15 -30.69 -31.92
C LYS A 133 23.90 -29.93 -33.22
N LEU A 134 23.00 -28.95 -33.20
CA LEU A 134 22.68 -28.16 -34.40
C LEU A 134 23.92 -27.51 -35.03
N LYS A 135 24.83 -26.96 -34.21
CA LYS A 135 26.09 -26.36 -34.68
C LYS A 135 26.92 -27.33 -35.52
N THR A 136 27.05 -28.58 -35.08
CA THR A 136 27.83 -29.60 -35.78
C THR A 136 27.18 -29.97 -37.11
N ARG A 137 25.85 -30.06 -37.15
CA ARG A 137 25.15 -30.38 -38.40
C ARG A 137 25.23 -29.26 -39.45
N ILE A 138 25.29 -28.00 -39.02
CA ILE A 138 25.43 -26.86 -39.94
C ILE A 138 26.86 -26.74 -40.50
N SER A 139 27.86 -27.27 -39.78
CA SER A 139 29.27 -27.22 -40.21
C SER A 139 29.75 -28.39 -41.06
N GLU A 140 28.94 -29.47 -41.15
CA GLU A 140 29.17 -30.61 -42.05
C GLU A 140 28.87 -30.21 -43.50
#